data_AF-A0A9D4K6Q8-F1
#
_entry.id   AF-A0A9D4K6Q8-F1
#
_cell.length_a   1.000
_cell.length_b   1.000
_cell.length_c   1.000
_cell.angle_alpha   90.00
_cell.angle_beta   90.00
_cell.angle_gamma   90.00
#
_symmetry.space_group_name_H-M   'P 1'
#
loop_
_entity.id
_entity.type
_entity.pdbx_description
1 polymer ?
#
loop_
_entity_poly.entity_id
_entity_poly.type
_entity_poly.pdbx_seq_one_letter_code
_entity_poly.pdbx_strand_id
1 'polypeptide(L)'
;MKKKLHEYSTVQNSSSTQDVSESKAARYLIKLKKADYEKLAIKFRTGHYIAKRNKSFRDFVDICKLDKAKGLDIGESYVNDKGAAVLVSNIALVTLQPVVNILG
;
A
#
# COMPACT_ATOMS: atom_id res chain seq x y z
N MET A 1 -43.10 -6.60 -30.79
CA MET A 1 -42.47 -7.14 -29.56
C MET A 1 -41.20 -6.38 -29.26
N LYS A 2 -41.05 -5.97 -28.00
CA LYS A 2 -40.06 -5.01 -27.48
C LYS A 2 -38.65 -5.61 -27.45
N LYS A 3 -37.62 -4.85 -27.85
CA LYS A 3 -36.27 -4.97 -27.28
C LYS A 3 -35.86 -3.60 -26.75
N LYS A 4 -35.76 -3.54 -25.43
CA LYS A 4 -35.57 -2.36 -24.58
C LYS A 4 -34.11 -1.91 -24.73
N LEU A 5 -33.91 -0.71 -25.27
CA LEU A 5 -32.62 -0.03 -25.28
C LEU A 5 -32.23 0.25 -23.83
N HIS A 6 -31.07 -0.22 -23.41
CA HIS A 6 -30.50 0.06 -22.08
C HIS A 6 -29.99 1.50 -22.08
N GLU A 7 -30.92 2.43 -21.85
CA GLU A 7 -30.67 3.85 -21.71
C GLU A 7 -29.90 4.07 -20.40
N TYR A 8 -28.60 4.33 -20.52
CA TYR A 8 -27.73 4.72 -19.42
C TYR A 8 -28.12 6.14 -18.98
N SER A 9 -28.93 6.24 -17.92
CA SER A 9 -29.31 7.52 -17.35
C SER A 9 -28.12 8.12 -16.58
N THR A 10 -27.32 8.97 -17.24
CA THR A 10 -26.49 9.95 -16.51
C THR A 10 -27.37 11.11 -16.08
N VAL A 11 -28.00 10.96 -14.90
CA VAL A 11 -28.60 12.11 -14.23
C VAL A 11 -27.46 12.86 -13.54
N GLN A 12 -27.01 13.92 -14.21
CA GLN A 12 -26.26 15.02 -13.62
C GLN A 12 -27.01 15.48 -12.36
N ASN A 13 -26.38 15.35 -11.19
CA ASN A 13 -26.87 16.02 -10.00
C ASN A 13 -25.73 16.87 -9.43
N SER A 14 -25.74 18.14 -9.81
CA SER A 14 -25.04 19.22 -9.15
C SER A 14 -25.70 19.50 -7.80
N SER A 15 -25.06 19.20 -6.66
CA SER A 15 -25.27 19.97 -5.41
C SER A 15 -24.29 19.63 -4.29
N SER A 16 -23.72 20.70 -3.72
CA SER A 16 -22.91 20.81 -2.50
C SER A 16 -21.61 20.00 -2.42
N THR A 17 -20.49 20.72 -2.38
CA THR A 17 -19.21 20.24 -1.82
C THR A 17 -19.39 19.96 -0.33
N GLN A 18 -20.09 18.87 0.01
CA GLN A 18 -19.89 18.24 1.31
C GLN A 18 -18.50 17.63 1.28
N ASP A 19 -17.68 18.02 2.25
CA ASP A 19 -16.32 17.55 2.43
C ASP A 19 -16.27 16.03 2.19
N VAL A 20 -15.54 15.62 1.16
CA VAL A 20 -15.46 14.22 0.69
C VAL A 20 -15.14 13.28 1.85
N SER A 21 -14.46 13.80 2.88
CA SER A 21 -14.20 13.23 4.21
C SER A 21 -15.40 12.56 4.91
N GLU A 22 -16.64 13.06 4.73
CA GLU A 22 -17.79 12.56 5.51
C GLU A 22 -18.48 11.33 4.90
N SER A 23 -18.29 11.07 3.61
CA SER A 23 -18.97 9.93 2.97
C SER A 23 -18.47 8.59 3.55
N LYS A 24 -19.39 7.63 3.74
CA LYS A 24 -19.04 6.27 4.19
C LYS A 24 -17.96 5.65 3.28
N ALA A 25 -18.07 5.88 1.97
CA ALA A 25 -17.09 5.42 0.99
C ALA A 25 -15.69 6.00 1.24
N ALA A 26 -15.57 7.30 1.50
CA ALA A 26 -14.28 7.93 1.80
C ALA A 26 -13.65 7.37 3.08
N ARG A 27 -14.46 7.14 4.13
CA ARG A 27 -13.98 6.50 5.36
C ARG A 27 -13.45 5.09 5.13
N TYR A 28 -14.10 4.30 4.26
CA TYR A 28 -13.60 2.97 3.86
C TYR A 28 -12.29 3.06 3.05
N LEU A 29 -12.17 4.02 2.14
CA LEU A 29 -10.94 4.24 1.39
C LEU A 29 -9.77 4.61 2.31
N ILE A 30 -9.99 5.45 3.32
CA ILE A 30 -8.97 5.79 4.33
C ILE A 30 -8.55 4.53 5.10
N LYS A 31 -9.51 3.72 5.55
CA LYS A 31 -9.22 2.46 6.26
C LYS A 31 -8.43 1.48 5.38
N LEU A 32 -8.77 1.36 4.10
CA LEU A 32 -8.07 0.49 3.16
C LEU A 32 -6.61 0.94 3.00
N LYS A 33 -6.40 2.24 2.74
CA LYS A 33 -5.05 2.82 2.65
C LYS A 33 -4.24 2.62 3.93
N LYS A 34 -4.88 2.73 5.10
CA LYS A 34 -4.24 2.48 6.39
C LYS A 34 -3.81 1.02 6.53
N ALA A 35 -4.68 0.07 6.21
CA ALA A 35 -4.37 -1.36 6.27
C ALA A 35 -3.21 -1.72 5.32
N ASP A 36 -3.21 -1.17 4.11
CA ASP A 36 -2.12 -1.39 3.15
C ASP A 36 -0.80 -0.77 3.63
N TYR A 37 -0.87 0.43 4.24
CA TYR A 37 0.28 1.08 4.84
C TYR A 37 0.89 0.26 5.99
N GLU A 38 0.06 -0.30 6.88
CA GLU A 38 0.53 -1.11 8.00
C GLU A 38 1.28 -2.37 7.53
N LYS A 39 0.76 -3.04 6.49
CA LYS A 39 1.43 -4.19 5.85
C LYS A 39 2.79 -3.79 5.25
N LEU A 40 2.83 -2.65 4.56
CA LEU A 40 4.04 -2.14 3.94
C LEU A 40 5.07 -1.72 5.00
N ALA A 41 4.63 -1.11 6.11
CA ALA A 41 5.50 -0.67 7.18
C ALA A 41 6.25 -1.83 7.85
N ILE A 42 5.62 -3.00 7.99
CA ILE A 42 6.29 -4.22 8.49
C ILE A 42 7.42 -4.61 7.54
N LYS A 43 7.13 -4.73 6.24
CA LYS A 43 8.14 -5.07 5.23
C LYS A 43 9.25 -4.03 5.15
N PHE A 44 8.93 -2.74 5.27
CA PHE A 44 9.91 -1.66 5.26
C PHE A 44 10.93 -1.82 6.39
N ARG A 45 10.47 -2.10 7.61
CA ARG A 45 11.36 -2.33 8.76
C ARG A 45 12.28 -3.52 8.53
N THR A 46 11.75 -4.62 8.00
CA THR A 46 12.54 -5.80 7.64
C THR A 46 13.56 -5.47 6.54
N GLY A 47 13.15 -4.80 5.47
CA GLY A 47 14.03 -4.39 4.38
C GLY A 47 15.14 -3.44 4.86
N HIS A 48 14.82 -2.49 5.72
CA HIS A 48 15.78 -1.58 6.34
C HIS A 48 16.79 -2.34 7.22
N TYR A 49 16.33 -3.30 8.03
CA TYR A 49 17.22 -4.16 8.82
C TYR A 49 18.19 -4.94 7.93
N ILE A 50 17.69 -5.54 6.85
CA ILE A 50 18.48 -6.32 5.90
C ILE A 50 19.56 -5.45 5.25
N ALA A 51 19.18 -4.27 4.76
CA ALA A 51 20.10 -3.31 4.15
C ALA A 51 21.17 -2.84 5.15
N LYS A 52 20.76 -2.41 6.35
CA LYS A 52 21.66 -1.89 7.39
C LYS A 52 22.64 -2.95 7.90
N ARG A 53 22.27 -4.22 7.88
CA ARG A 53 23.10 -5.35 8.34
C ARG A 53 23.82 -6.08 7.20
N ASN A 54 23.70 -5.60 5.96
CA ASN A 54 24.23 -6.25 4.76
C ASN A 54 23.86 -7.75 4.69
N LYS A 55 22.59 -8.06 4.99
CA LYS A 55 22.05 -9.43 4.99
C LYS A 55 21.52 -9.81 3.61
N SER A 56 21.31 -11.11 3.39
CA SER A 56 20.78 -11.60 2.13
C SER A 56 19.30 -11.25 1.99
N PHE A 57 18.82 -11.07 0.75
CA PHE A 57 17.37 -10.97 0.51
C PHE A 57 16.63 -12.28 0.79
N ARG A 58 17.32 -13.43 0.88
CA ARG A 58 16.71 -14.66 1.41
C ARG A 58 16.29 -14.49 2.87
N ASP A 59 17.11 -13.83 3.67
CA ASP A 59 16.78 -13.54 5.08
C ASP A 59 15.53 -12.65 5.17
N PHE A 60 15.33 -11.71 4.23
CA PHE A 60 14.11 -10.91 4.15
C PHE A 60 12.86 -11.78 3.95
N VAL A 61 12.93 -12.74 3.02
CA VAL A 61 11.83 -13.65 2.70
C VAL A 61 11.50 -14.53 3.90
N ASP A 62 12.51 -15.05 4.58
CA ASP A 62 12.33 -15.92 5.74
C ASP A 62 11.76 -15.15 6.94
N ILE A 63 12.20 -13.92 7.18
CA ILE A 63 11.59 -13.06 8.21
C ILE A 63 10.12 -12.77 7.87
N CYS A 64 9.80 -12.47 6.61
CA CYS A 64 8.40 -12.26 6.20
C CYS A 64 7.53 -13.51 6.40
N LYS A 65 8.05 -14.70 6.10
CA LYS A 65 7.34 -15.96 6.38
C LYS A 65 7.12 -16.17 7.88
N LEU A 66 8.12 -15.83 8.69
CA LEU A 66 8.06 -15.93 10.14
C LEU A 66 7.06 -14.92 10.74
N ASP A 67 6.97 -13.71 10.20
CA ASP A 67 5.95 -12.73 10.59
C ASP A 67 4.53 -13.24 10.25
N LYS A 68 4.33 -13.86 9.08
CA LYS A 68 3.06 -14.54 8.75
C LYS A 68 2.75 -15.67 9.74
N ALA A 69 3.73 -16.49 10.09
CA ALA A 69 3.56 -17.58 11.05
C ALA A 69 3.18 -17.09 12.46
N LYS A 70 3.63 -15.88 12.84
CA LYS A 70 3.22 -15.20 14.08
C LYS A 70 1.82 -14.57 14.02
N GLY A 71 1.15 -14.63 12.86
CA GLY A 71 -0.17 -14.05 12.67
C GLY A 71 -0.17 -12.58 12.23
N LEU A 72 0.97 -12.02 11.81
CA LEU A 72 0.98 -10.67 11.23
C LEU A 72 0.47 -10.73 9.79
N ASP A 73 -0.55 -9.92 9.47
CA ASP A 73 -0.92 -9.68 8.08
C ASP A 73 0.13 -8.76 7.45
N ILE A 74 0.98 -9.36 6.61
CA ILE A 74 1.94 -8.65 5.79
C ILE A 74 1.57 -8.66 4.31
N GLY A 75 0.42 -9.21 3.92
CA GLY A 75 0.08 -9.46 2.51
C GLY A 75 1.09 -10.34 1.75
N GLU A 76 0.93 -10.43 0.43
CA GLU A 76 1.73 -11.31 -0.44
C GLU A 76 2.78 -10.59 -1.28
N SER A 77 2.59 -9.29 -1.49
CA SER A 77 3.49 -8.46 -2.27
C SER A 77 4.91 -8.46 -1.71
N TYR A 78 5.90 -8.43 -2.60
CA TYR A 78 7.33 -8.30 -2.28
C TYR A 78 7.94 -9.46 -1.47
N VAL A 79 7.22 -10.56 -1.19
CA VAL A 79 7.76 -11.73 -0.45
C VAL A 79 8.56 -12.66 -1.38
N ASN A 80 9.57 -12.11 -2.04
CA ASN A 80 10.55 -12.83 -2.86
C ASN A 80 11.80 -11.95 -3.05
N ASP A 81 12.92 -12.54 -3.49
CA ASP A 81 14.20 -11.84 -3.63
C ASP A 81 14.12 -10.59 -4.53
N LYS A 82 13.43 -10.69 -5.66
CA LYS A 82 13.26 -9.56 -6.59
C LYS A 82 12.44 -8.43 -5.97
N GLY A 83 11.36 -8.78 -5.27
CA GLY A 83 10.51 -7.84 -4.56
C GLY A 83 11.23 -7.16 -3.40
N ALA A 84 12.04 -7.92 -2.65
CA ALA A 84 12.89 -7.42 -1.59
C ALA A 84 13.92 -6.43 -2.13
N ALA A 85 14.56 -6.75 -3.25
CA ALA A 85 15.51 -5.86 -3.91
C ALA A 85 14.85 -4.53 -4.33
N VAL A 86 13.71 -4.59 -5.00
CA VAL A 86 12.94 -3.39 -5.40
C VAL A 86 12.55 -2.55 -4.18
N LEU A 87 12.08 -3.20 -3.11
CA LEU A 87 11.71 -2.51 -1.88
C LEU A 87 12.93 -1.80 -1.29
N VAL A 88 14.05 -2.50 -1.10
CA VAL A 88 15.27 -1.93 -0.51
C VAL A 88 15.85 -0.80 -1.38
N SER A 89 15.83 -0.93 -2.71
CA SER A 89 16.21 0.15 -3.62
C SER A 89 15.34 1.39 -3.44
N ASN A 90 14.03 1.22 -3.30
CA ASN A 90 13.11 2.35 -3.03
C ASN A 90 13.36 2.98 -1.66
N ILE A 91 13.68 2.18 -0.62
CA ILE A 91 14.09 2.71 0.69
C ILE A 91 15.34 3.58 0.52
N ALA A 92 16.36 3.07 -0.17
CA ALA A 92 17.61 3.79 -0.42
C ALA A 92 17.36 5.11 -1.17
N LEU A 93 16.57 5.09 -2.24
CA LEU A 93 16.19 6.28 -3.01
C LEU A 93 15.55 7.35 -2.12
N VAL A 94 14.60 6.99 -1.27
CA VAL A 94 13.93 7.94 -0.37
C VAL A 94 14.89 8.45 0.73
N THR A 95 15.75 7.60 1.28
CA THR A 95 16.70 8.02 2.33
C THR A 95 17.84 8.89 1.82
N LEU A 96 18.16 8.81 0.53
CA LEU A 96 19.18 9.63 -0.13
C LEU A 96 18.59 10.94 -0.69
N GLN A 97 17.26 11.06 -0.75
CA GLN A 97 16.60 12.31 -1.06
C GLN A 97 16.52 13.17 0.22
N PRO A 98 16.94 14.45 0.21
CA PRO A 98 16.56 15.37 1.26
C PRO A 98 15.02 15.38 1.31
N VAL A 99 14.44 15.17 2.50
CA VAL A 99 12.98 15.14 2.70
C VAL A 99 12.44 16.55 2.46
N VAL A 100 12.22 16.90 1.20
CA VAL A 100 11.58 18.14 0.78
C VAL A 100 10.17 17.78 0.35
N ASN A 101 9.21 18.07 1.23
CA ASN A 101 7.77 18.18 1.00
C ASN A 101 7.10 17.07 0.16
N ILE A 102 6.57 16.04 0.84
CA ILE A 102 5.51 15.17 0.29
C ILE A 102 4.16 15.44 0.98
N LEU A 103 4.02 16.59 1.65
CA LEU A 103 2.77 17.09 2.21
C LEU A 103 2.67 18.58 1.89
N GLY A 104 2.25 18.88 0.67
CA GLY A 104 1.80 20.18 0.19
C GLY A 104 0.64 19.95 -0.75
#